data_AF-A0A1V5Q564-F1
#
_entry.id   AF-A0A1V5Q564-F1
#
_cell.length_a   1.000
_cell.length_b   1.000
_cell.length_c   1.000
_cell.angle_alpha   90.00
_cell.angle_beta   90.00
_cell.angle_gamma   90.00
#
_symmetry.space_group_name_H-M   'P 1'
#
loop_
_entity.id
_entity.type
_entity.pdbx_description
1 polymer ?
#
loop_
_entity_poly.entity_id
_entity_poly.type
_entity_poly.pdbx_seq_one_letter_code
_entity_poly.pdbx_strand_id
1 'polypeptide(L)'
;MHSGDVLEFENEKADIVSQVQRGVVFVDGLGVGDVGNAVLRDRQKLAADGIMVIVMAIDAEERVVSGPEIITRGFVYVKEADELLEDIRMVVDDSVVDYYERCNENVDHGRLRNNIKDAVTEFIWKKTKRRPMVLPVILEAD
;
A
#
# COMPACT_ATOMS: atom_id res chain seq x y z
N MET A 1 -27.95 17.46 18.63
CA MET A 1 -27.84 18.12 17.32
C MET A 1 -26.45 17.86 16.76
N HIS A 2 -26.38 17.48 15.50
CA HIS A 2 -25.17 17.32 14.71
C HIS A 2 -25.17 18.35 13.59
N SER A 3 -24.01 18.61 12.99
CA SER A 3 -23.97 19.42 11.76
C SER A 3 -24.94 18.85 10.73
N GLY A 4 -25.64 19.72 9.99
CA GLY A 4 -26.62 19.31 9.00
C GLY A 4 -28.01 18.96 9.54
N ASP A 5 -28.21 18.87 10.87
CA ASP A 5 -29.56 18.78 11.43
C ASP A 5 -30.33 20.09 11.19
N VAL A 6 -31.58 19.99 10.74
CA VAL A 6 -32.50 21.12 10.59
C VAL A 6 -33.42 21.16 11.80
N LEU A 7 -33.27 22.21 12.60
CA LEU A 7 -34.11 22.46 13.78
C LEU A 7 -35.25 23.40 13.39
N GLU A 8 -36.48 22.93 13.54
CA GLU A 8 -37.69 23.72 13.34
C GLU A 8 -38.23 24.20 14.69
N PHE A 9 -38.69 25.46 14.73
CA PHE A 9 -39.32 26.06 15.89
C PHE A 9 -40.77 26.40 15.58
N GLU A 10 -41.70 25.83 16.35
CA GLU A 10 -43.13 26.13 16.22
C GLU A 10 -43.82 26.04 17.59
N ASN A 11 -44.70 26.99 17.92
CA ASN A 11 -45.55 26.97 19.13
C ASN A 11 -44.80 26.60 20.43
N GLU A 12 -43.70 27.30 20.72
CA GLU A 12 -42.84 27.09 21.90
C GLU A 12 -42.14 25.72 21.96
N LYS A 13 -42.13 24.97 20.85
CA LYS A 13 -41.40 23.70 20.71
C LYS A 13 -40.28 23.83 19.68
N ALA A 14 -39.29 22.97 19.83
CA ALA A 14 -38.16 22.87 18.92
C ALA A 14 -37.90 21.39 18.62
N ASP A 15 -37.99 21.01 17.35
CA ASP A 15 -37.86 19.63 16.89
C ASP A 15 -36.87 19.52 15.72
N ILE A 16 -36.13 18.42 15.66
CA ILE A 16 -35.26 18.11 14.51
C ILE A 16 -36.12 17.46 13.45
N VAL A 17 -36.35 18.16 12.34
CA VAL A 17 -37.33 17.74 11.32
C VAL A 17 -36.69 17.15 10.07
N SER A 18 -35.42 17.43 9.81
CA SER A 18 -34.70 16.85 8.66
C SER A 18 -33.19 16.97 8.80
N GLN A 19 -32.47 16.44 7.80
CA GLN A 19 -31.03 16.63 7.64
C GLN A 19 -30.70 17.13 6.24
N VAL A 20 -29.80 18.10 6.13
CA VAL A 20 -29.24 18.55 4.86
C VAL A 20 -27.91 17.86 4.58
N GLN A 21 -27.54 17.78 3.29
CA GLN A 21 -26.24 17.25 2.90
C GLN A 21 -25.13 18.06 3.57
N ARG A 22 -24.22 17.34 4.22
CA ARG A 22 -23.04 17.88 4.87
C ARG A 22 -21.86 16.96 4.66
N GLY A 23 -20.65 17.50 4.76
CA GLY A 23 -19.42 16.75 4.63
C GLY A 23 -18.22 17.57 5.08
N VAL A 24 -17.08 16.90 5.19
CA VAL A 24 -15.79 17.57 5.41
C VAL A 24 -15.14 17.75 4.04
N VAL A 25 -14.65 18.95 3.77
CA VAL A 25 -13.85 19.25 2.57
C VAL A 25 -12.42 19.53 3.04
N PHE A 26 -11.48 18.75 2.53
CA PHE A 26 -10.06 18.95 2.79
C PHE A 26 -9.47 19.94 1.78
N VAL A 27 -8.50 20.73 2.21
CA VAL A 27 -7.77 21.68 1.37
C VAL A 27 -6.28 21.35 1.47
N ASP A 28 -5.63 21.11 0.33
CA ASP A 28 -4.20 20.81 0.23
C ASP A 28 -3.57 21.64 -0.90
N GLY A 29 -2.78 22.64 -0.53
CA GLY A 29 -2.19 23.60 -1.47
C GLY A 29 -3.26 24.38 -2.26
N LEU A 30 -3.28 24.19 -3.57
CA LEU A 30 -4.30 24.77 -4.47
C LEU A 30 -5.51 23.84 -4.67
N GLY A 31 -5.44 22.61 -4.16
CA GLY A 31 -6.50 21.60 -4.24
C GLY A 31 -7.57 21.78 -3.17
N VAL A 32 -8.84 21.77 -3.59
CA VAL A 32 -10.01 21.81 -2.70
C VAL A 32 -10.86 20.58 -2.96
N GLY A 33 -10.99 19.71 -1.97
CA GLY A 33 -11.81 18.49 -2.04
C GLY A 33 -11.21 17.33 -2.84
N ASP A 34 -9.99 17.46 -3.34
CA ASP A 34 -9.21 16.45 -4.07
C ASP A 34 -8.52 15.44 -3.14
N VAL A 35 -8.24 15.83 -1.89
CA VAL A 35 -7.75 14.93 -0.86
C VAL A 35 -8.91 14.22 -0.17
N GLY A 36 -9.11 12.95 -0.51
CA GLY A 36 -10.08 12.08 0.17
C GLY A 36 -9.51 11.36 1.40
N ASN A 37 -10.39 10.74 2.17
CA ASN A 37 -10.02 9.88 3.32
C ASN A 37 -9.05 8.75 2.96
N ALA A 38 -9.04 8.28 1.72
CA ALA A 38 -8.10 7.25 1.26
C ALA A 38 -6.65 7.77 1.22
N VAL A 39 -6.44 8.97 0.66
CA VAL A 39 -5.12 9.61 0.58
C VAL A 39 -4.58 9.90 1.99
N LEU A 40 -5.43 10.39 2.89
CA LEU A 40 -5.05 10.64 4.28
C LEU A 40 -4.64 9.35 5.00
N ARG A 41 -5.38 8.26 4.78
CA ARG A 41 -5.05 6.95 5.36
C ARG A 41 -3.72 6.40 4.84
N ASP A 42 -3.43 6.57 3.55
CA ASP A 42 -2.16 6.14 2.99
C ASP A 42 -1.01 6.98 3.54
N ARG A 43 -1.18 8.30 3.65
CA ARG A 43 -0.20 9.20 4.31
C ARG A 43 0.06 8.79 5.76
N GLN A 44 -0.98 8.45 6.52
CA GLN A 44 -0.84 7.98 7.91
C GLN A 44 -0.02 6.68 8.00
N LYS A 45 -0.30 5.70 7.12
CA LYS A 45 0.46 4.44 7.08
C LYS A 45 1.92 4.66 6.71
N LEU A 46 2.18 5.49 5.68
CA LEU A 46 3.53 5.85 5.25
C LEU A 46 4.32 6.55 6.36
N ALA A 47 3.67 7.43 7.13
CA ALA A 47 4.30 8.15 8.23
C ALA A 47 4.64 7.22 9.43
N ALA A 48 3.85 6.18 9.68
CA ALA A 48 4.06 5.27 10.81
C ALA A 48 5.08 4.17 10.50
N ASP A 49 4.90 3.47 9.38
CA ASP A 49 5.61 2.22 9.11
C ASP A 49 6.59 2.31 7.94
N GLY A 50 6.56 3.41 7.18
CA GLY A 50 7.41 3.60 6.00
C GLY A 50 6.91 2.82 4.78
N ILE A 51 7.74 2.82 3.74
CA ILE A 51 7.49 2.16 2.45
C ILE A 51 8.70 1.34 2.02
N MET A 52 8.41 0.25 1.33
CA MET A 52 9.36 -0.62 0.66
C MET A 52 8.89 -0.84 -0.77
N VAL A 53 9.74 -0.48 -1.73
CA VAL A 53 9.51 -0.71 -3.15
C VAL A 53 10.45 -1.82 -3.59
N ILE A 54 9.89 -2.83 -4.26
CA ILE A 54 10.64 -3.97 -4.80
C ILE A 54 10.54 -3.88 -6.31
N VAL A 55 11.66 -3.74 -6.99
CA VAL A 55 11.71 -3.59 -8.45
C VAL A 55 12.39 -4.80 -9.05
N MET A 56 11.76 -5.40 -10.04
CA MET A 56 12.35 -6.49 -10.82
C MET A 56 11.94 -6.38 -12.28
N ALA A 57 12.76 -6.93 -13.17
CA ALA A 57 12.48 -7.02 -14.59
C ALA A 57 12.39 -8.47 -15.02
N ILE A 58 11.41 -8.77 -15.87
CA ILE A 58 11.16 -10.08 -16.46
C ILE A 58 11.16 -9.95 -17.99
N ASP A 59 11.67 -10.97 -18.68
CA ASP A 59 11.61 -11.04 -20.15
C ASP A 59 10.30 -11.68 -20.65
N ALA A 60 10.13 -11.72 -21.97
CA ALA A 60 9.01 -12.38 -22.63
C ALA A 60 8.95 -13.91 -22.40
N GLU A 61 10.04 -14.51 -21.88
CA GLU A 61 10.11 -15.92 -21.50
C GLU A 61 9.84 -16.11 -19.99
N GLU A 62 9.34 -15.06 -19.32
CA GLU A 62 8.99 -14.99 -17.89
C GLU A 62 10.18 -15.22 -16.94
N ARG A 63 11.40 -15.01 -17.44
CA ARG A 63 12.63 -15.14 -16.66
C ARG A 63 12.96 -13.80 -16.02
N VAL A 64 13.40 -13.85 -14.77
CA VAL A 64 13.92 -12.66 -14.08
C VAL A 64 15.25 -12.29 -14.71
N VAL A 65 15.29 -11.16 -15.42
CA VAL A 65 16.49 -10.65 -16.10
C VAL A 65 17.23 -9.60 -15.28
N SER A 66 16.57 -9.00 -14.29
CA SER A 66 17.19 -8.04 -13.36
C SER A 66 16.40 -7.90 -12.06
N GLY A 67 17.11 -7.59 -10.97
CA GLY A 67 16.55 -7.45 -9.62
C GLY A 67 16.58 -8.75 -8.81
N PRO A 68 15.92 -8.80 -7.64
CA PRO A 68 15.09 -7.75 -7.05
C PRO A 68 15.91 -6.62 -6.40
N GLU A 69 15.67 -5.38 -6.83
CA GLU A 69 16.19 -4.18 -6.17
C GLU A 69 15.19 -3.69 -5.11
N ILE A 70 15.68 -3.48 -3.88
CA ILE A 70 14.86 -3.07 -2.76
C ILE A 70 15.20 -1.64 -2.36
N ILE A 71 14.20 -0.77 -2.44
CA ILE A 71 14.30 0.64 -2.04
C ILE A 71 13.41 0.83 -0.82
N THR A 72 13.96 1.35 0.29
CA THR A 72 13.20 1.59 1.52
C THR A 72 13.24 3.05 1.94
N ARG A 73 12.12 3.54 2.50
CA ARG A 73 12.04 4.90 3.08
C ARG A 73 11.17 4.92 4.33
N GLY A 74 11.70 5.44 5.42
CA GLY A 74 10.97 5.51 6.71
C GLY A 74 10.78 4.16 7.42
N PHE A 75 11.33 3.07 6.87
CA PHE A 75 11.24 1.73 7.45
C PHE A 75 12.56 1.35 8.14
N VAL A 76 13.62 1.00 7.39
CA VAL A 76 14.95 0.68 7.95
C VAL A 76 16.04 1.62 7.44
N TYR A 77 17.06 1.86 8.26
CA TYR A 77 18.26 2.56 7.83
C TYR A 77 19.18 1.57 7.12
N VAL A 78 19.34 1.73 5.80
CA VAL A 78 20.01 0.76 4.93
C VAL A 78 21.40 0.34 5.44
N LYS A 79 22.17 1.26 6.04
CA LYS A 79 23.53 0.96 6.55
C LYS A 79 23.60 -0.04 7.71
N GLU A 80 22.49 -0.30 8.39
CA GLU A 80 22.42 -1.21 9.55
C GLU A 80 21.55 -2.45 9.26
N ALA A 81 21.00 -2.56 8.05
CA ALA A 81 19.97 -3.52 7.70
C ALA A 81 20.34 -4.40 6.49
N ASP A 82 21.61 -4.47 6.12
CA ASP A 82 22.07 -5.27 4.97
C ASP A 82 21.61 -6.73 5.07
N GLU A 83 21.77 -7.38 6.23
CA GLU A 83 21.29 -8.75 6.45
C GLU A 83 19.77 -8.89 6.27
N LEU A 84 18.99 -7.92 6.75
CA LEU A 84 17.54 -7.94 6.58
C LEU A 84 17.16 -7.77 5.10
N LEU A 85 17.87 -6.92 4.37
CA LEU A 85 17.64 -6.69 2.95
C LEU A 85 18.00 -7.94 2.13
N GLU A 86 19.11 -8.63 2.45
CA GLU A 86 19.45 -9.91 1.82
C GLU A 86 18.40 -10.97 2.09
N ASP A 87 17.95 -11.13 3.35
CA ASP A 87 16.86 -12.05 3.68
C ASP A 87 15.59 -11.74 2.87
N ILE A 88 15.25 -10.46 2.68
CA ILE A 88 14.07 -10.07 1.89
C ILE A 88 14.27 -10.41 0.41
N ARG A 89 15.48 -10.22 -0.15
CA ARG A 89 15.75 -10.61 -1.55
C ARG A 89 15.51 -12.10 -1.74
N MET A 90 16.01 -12.93 -0.82
CA MET A 90 15.78 -14.38 -0.85
C MET A 90 14.28 -14.71 -0.79
N VAL A 91 13.52 -14.05 0.08
CA VAL A 91 12.05 -14.25 0.17
C VAL A 91 11.33 -13.87 -1.13
N VAL A 92 11.79 -12.81 -1.81
CA VAL A 92 11.23 -12.40 -3.10
C VAL A 92 11.55 -13.46 -4.16
N ASP A 93 12.80 -13.90 -4.26
CA ASP A 93 13.23 -14.89 -5.24
C ASP A 93 12.48 -16.22 -5.04
N ASP A 94 12.41 -16.71 -3.80
CA ASP A 94 11.64 -17.92 -3.46
C ASP A 94 10.16 -17.76 -3.82
N SER A 95 9.56 -16.59 -3.53
CA SER A 95 8.16 -16.30 -3.87
C SER A 95 7.90 -16.29 -5.37
N VAL A 96 8.87 -15.85 -6.17
CA VAL A 96 8.80 -15.83 -7.63
C VAL A 96 8.91 -17.24 -8.19
N VAL A 97 9.90 -18.02 -7.73
CA VAL A 97 10.09 -19.42 -8.14
C VAL A 97 8.86 -20.24 -7.80
N ASP A 98 8.40 -20.18 -6.54
CA ASP A 98 7.19 -20.88 -6.08
C ASP A 98 5.95 -20.55 -6.92
N TYR A 99 5.84 -19.29 -7.36
CA TYR A 99 4.72 -18.85 -8.19
C TYR A 99 4.78 -19.49 -9.58
N TYR A 100 5.94 -19.44 -10.24
CA TYR A 100 6.11 -20.02 -11.56
C TYR A 100 5.97 -21.55 -11.56
N GLU A 101 6.50 -22.24 -10.56
CA GLU A 101 6.36 -23.70 -10.44
C GLU A 101 4.90 -24.16 -10.31
N ARG A 102 4.04 -23.33 -9.70
CA ARG A 102 2.61 -23.61 -9.52
C ARG A 102 1.76 -23.17 -10.70
N CYS A 103 2.27 -22.27 -11.54
CA CYS A 103 1.58 -21.74 -12.69
C CYS A 103 1.81 -22.63 -13.91
N ASN A 104 0.82 -23.48 -14.23
CA ASN A 104 0.91 -24.39 -15.37
C ASN A 104 0.66 -23.71 -16.72
N GLU A 105 -0.15 -22.64 -16.79
CA GLU A 105 -0.42 -21.87 -18.02
C GLU A 105 -0.79 -20.41 -17.69
N ASN A 106 -0.27 -19.45 -18.47
CA ASN A 106 -0.48 -17.99 -18.40
C ASN A 106 -0.11 -17.33 -17.06
N VAL A 107 1.04 -16.65 -17.05
CA VAL A 107 1.52 -15.90 -15.88
C VAL A 107 0.70 -14.63 -15.71
N ASP A 108 0.02 -14.50 -14.57
CA ASP A 108 -0.66 -13.26 -14.16
C ASP A 108 0.29 -12.40 -13.29
N HIS A 109 0.86 -11.34 -13.86
CA HIS A 109 1.76 -10.45 -13.11
C HIS A 109 1.05 -9.69 -11.98
N GLY A 110 -0.28 -9.57 -12.00
CA GLY A 110 -1.07 -9.05 -10.88
C GLY A 110 -1.05 -10.00 -9.67
N ARG A 111 -1.19 -11.30 -9.92
CA ARG A 111 -1.06 -12.33 -8.88
C ARG A 111 0.36 -12.46 -8.37
N LEU A 112 1.36 -12.41 -9.25
CA LEU A 112 2.77 -12.41 -8.84
C LEU A 112 3.09 -11.24 -7.91
N ARG A 113 2.65 -10.02 -8.26
CA ARG A 113 2.79 -8.85 -7.37
C ARG A 113 2.14 -9.06 -6.00
N ASN A 114 0.94 -9.64 -5.95
CA ASN A 114 0.28 -9.92 -4.67
C ASN A 114 1.04 -10.99 -3.86
N ASN A 115 1.53 -12.05 -4.52
CA ASN A 115 2.31 -13.10 -3.86
C ASN A 115 3.57 -12.56 -3.21
N ILE A 116 4.36 -11.77 -3.95
CA ILE A 116 5.57 -11.10 -3.46
C ILE A 116 5.23 -10.19 -2.28
N LYS A 117 4.18 -9.37 -2.43
CA LYS A 117 3.74 -8.45 -1.39
C LYS A 117 3.40 -9.18 -0.09
N ASP A 118 2.62 -10.25 -0.17
CA ASP A 118 2.15 -10.99 1.00
C ASP A 118 3.31 -11.73 1.69
N ALA A 119 4.16 -12.41 0.92
CA ALA A 119 5.35 -13.10 1.43
C ALA A 119 6.30 -12.14 2.19
N VAL A 120 6.62 -11.00 1.57
CA VAL A 120 7.50 -10.00 2.18
C VAL A 120 6.84 -9.34 3.39
N THR A 121 5.54 -9.02 3.31
CA THR A 121 4.82 -8.43 4.45
C THR A 121 4.82 -9.37 5.66
N GLU A 122 4.61 -10.67 5.44
CA GLU A 122 4.64 -11.68 6.50
C GLU A 122 6.05 -11.81 7.10
N PHE A 123 7.08 -11.90 6.27
CA PHE A 123 8.47 -11.97 6.69
C PHE A 123 8.86 -10.76 7.56
N ILE A 124 8.57 -9.55 7.07
CA ILE A 124 8.88 -8.30 7.78
C ILE A 124 8.16 -8.24 9.14
N TRP A 125 6.88 -8.63 9.18
CA TRP A 125 6.12 -8.68 10.43
C TRP A 125 6.73 -9.65 11.44
N LYS A 126 7.16 -10.83 10.98
CA LYS A 126 7.79 -11.85 11.85
C LYS A 126 9.08 -11.32 12.47
N LYS A 127 9.94 -10.68 11.67
CA LYS A 127 11.26 -10.16 12.09
C LYS A 127 11.19 -8.85 12.88
N THR A 128 10.37 -7.89 12.47
CA THR A 128 10.44 -6.50 12.95
C THR A 128 9.20 -6.00 13.67
N LYS A 129 8.07 -6.74 13.62
CA LYS A 129 6.77 -6.33 14.16
C LYS A 129 6.24 -4.99 13.60
N ARG A 130 6.71 -4.61 12.40
CA ARG A 130 6.22 -3.45 11.65
C ARG A 130 5.56 -3.91 10.35
N ARG A 131 4.73 -3.05 9.76
CA ARG A 131 4.02 -3.32 8.50
C ARG A 131 4.21 -2.18 7.51
N PRO A 132 5.41 -2.02 6.92
CA PRO A 132 5.62 -1.02 5.88
C PRO A 132 4.67 -1.27 4.71
N MET A 133 4.38 -0.22 3.95
CA MET A 133 3.71 -0.38 2.67
C MET A 133 4.67 -1.08 1.70
N VAL A 134 4.37 -2.31 1.28
CA VAL A 134 5.14 -3.06 0.29
C VAL A 134 4.53 -2.88 -1.09
N LEU A 135 5.33 -2.38 -2.04
CA LEU A 135 4.93 -2.12 -3.42
C LEU A 135 5.86 -2.85 -4.41
N PRO A 136 5.44 -4.01 -4.93
CA PRO A 136 6.17 -4.70 -5.99
C PRO A 136 5.90 -4.06 -7.36
N VAL A 137 6.97 -3.78 -8.09
CA VAL A 137 6.98 -3.22 -9.44
C VAL A 137 7.70 -4.22 -10.34
N ILE A 138 6.96 -4.75 -11.30
CA ILE A 138 7.48 -5.70 -12.29
C ILE A 138 7.55 -4.95 -13.62
N LEU A 139 8.74 -4.92 -14.20
CA LEU A 139 9.01 -4.33 -15.51
C LEU A 139 9.11 -5.45 -16.54
N GLU A 140 8.46 -5.28 -17.68
CA GLU A 140 8.66 -6.16 -18.82
C GLU A 140 9.86 -5.63 -19.61
N ALA A 141 10.85 -6.48 -19.85
CA ALA A 141 12.02 -6.20 -20.66
C ALA A 141 11.82 -6.82 -22.05
N ASP A 142 12.10 -6.03 -23.08
CA ASP A 142 12.07 -6.43 -24.49
C ASP A 142 13.27 -7.31 -24.89
#